data_AF-A0A2N1XZS4-F1
#
_entry.id   AF-A0A2N1XZS4-F1
#
_cell.length_a   1.000
_cell.length_b   1.000
_cell.length_c   1.000
_cell.angle_alpha   90.00
_cell.angle_beta   90.00
_cell.angle_gamma   90.00
#
_symmetry.space_group_name_H-M   'P 1'
#
loop_
_entity.id
_entity.type
_entity.pdbx_description
1 polymer ?
#
loop_
_entity_poly.entity_id
_entity_poly.type
_entity_poly.pdbx_seq_one_letter_code
_entity_poly.pdbx_strand_id
1 'polypeptide(L)'
;MSTFNRNTLAAALAVSLASLVSAPAMASGSVTGATQTPFAHEVTGKGTGAATDPKAIAQGFGFDVKAPDILIGRTSTSGDITVFVTFSGADVATAPTVSIGSPYWGADTLPGTPDDLATIGSTNFSGNVLQFTVSPPATPGLVVGQLFSIAALSFENALSLQSGGAGINATVRIVDTNTNIELLPNTSGAVLGATYGSETTLDPKTSLTVDVTAPSQKKQFLDVPGFPLGNQKFAKIGKVTVAQADTDSVAAGVQIASTTGSGNTTNVSALPPPVGVASNFQFAAAGADKIKLTLNVPSPAAFTTIPAAGTTPAKWGGFYAIDSGTACADATTTVPAGGTALAQSTTNPNSFSVLNLPIGAITGAAYNICAVANGVSTIANQTISATAQIDLTGALTIDPPAVSGDIADIGFNGTVVNVATFNPAGNSTQESFLRISNSSTIDGLVTVEGTDDAGNPGTGTVTFTLPAGESLQVNSGDIENGNATKGLAGALGDGTGKWRLVVTGEFSDMVVTSLNRNNTVGTLTDISSTSNKNSGSNVQ
;
A
#
# COMPACT_ATOMS: atom_id res chain seq x y z
N MET A 1 -2.89 86.02 4.53
CA MET A 1 -1.62 85.30 4.82
C MET A 1 -1.61 84.96 6.30
N SER A 2 -2.02 83.74 6.64
CA SER A 2 -2.04 83.25 8.03
C SER A 2 -0.65 82.73 8.39
N THR A 3 -0.05 83.33 9.42
CA THR A 3 1.25 82.96 9.98
C THR A 3 1.16 81.59 10.65
N PHE A 4 1.63 80.56 9.95
CA PHE A 4 1.88 79.25 10.55
C PHE A 4 2.98 79.36 11.61
N ASN A 5 2.60 79.11 12.86
CA ASN A 5 3.50 79.19 14.01
C ASN A 5 4.50 78.03 13.95
N ARG A 6 5.78 78.33 13.68
CA ARG A 6 6.84 77.31 13.49
C ARG A 6 7.06 76.41 14.72
N ASN A 7 6.63 76.84 15.90
CA ASN A 7 6.81 76.08 17.14
C ASN A 7 5.84 74.90 17.28
N THR A 8 4.64 74.96 16.69
CA THR A 8 3.70 73.83 16.72
C THR A 8 4.08 72.70 15.77
N LEU A 9 4.77 73.02 14.65
CA LEU A 9 5.24 72.00 13.72
C LEU A 9 6.47 71.24 14.29
N ALA A 10 7.35 71.92 15.02
CA ALA A 10 8.47 71.28 15.70
C ALA A 10 8.01 70.35 16.85
N ALA A 11 7.00 70.76 17.62
CA ALA A 11 6.43 69.91 18.68
C ALA A 11 5.65 68.71 18.10
N ALA A 12 4.87 68.90 17.04
CA ALA A 12 4.17 67.78 16.37
C ALA A 12 5.15 66.81 15.70
N LEU A 13 6.24 67.30 15.08
CA LEU A 13 7.26 66.46 14.48
C LEU A 13 8.08 65.72 15.53
N ALA A 14 8.44 66.35 16.66
CA ALA A 14 9.14 65.69 17.77
C ALA A 14 8.27 64.65 18.49
N VAL A 15 6.97 64.90 18.66
CA VAL A 15 6.03 63.91 19.22
C VAL A 15 5.79 62.76 18.24
N SER A 16 5.71 63.03 16.92
CA SER A 16 5.58 61.97 15.91
C SER A 16 6.85 61.13 15.74
N LEU A 17 8.05 61.74 15.87
CA LEU A 17 9.32 61.00 15.84
C LEU A 17 9.52 60.22 17.15
N ALA A 18 9.13 60.74 18.31
CA ALA A 18 9.17 59.99 19.56
C ALA A 18 8.18 58.81 19.57
N SER A 19 7.03 58.92 18.90
CA SER A 19 6.06 57.81 18.76
C SER A 19 6.38 56.84 17.62
N LEU A 20 7.36 57.15 16.75
CA LEU A 20 7.88 56.24 15.72
C LEU A 20 9.09 55.40 16.22
N VAL A 21 9.58 55.63 17.45
CA VAL A 21 10.78 54.97 18.00
C VAL A 21 10.44 53.71 18.81
N SER A 22 9.17 53.34 18.98
CA SER A 22 8.80 52.23 19.88
C SER A 22 8.20 51.00 19.21
N ALA A 23 8.31 50.84 17.88
CA ALA A 23 8.24 49.48 17.35
C ALA A 23 9.60 48.85 17.68
N PRO A 24 9.70 47.93 18.65
CA PRO A 24 10.96 47.25 18.89
C PRO A 24 11.38 46.63 17.56
N ALA A 25 12.60 46.91 17.12
CA ALA A 25 13.21 46.18 16.02
C ALA A 25 13.21 44.73 16.47
N MET A 26 12.24 43.94 16.01
CA MET A 26 12.16 42.55 16.42
C MET A 26 13.36 41.86 15.80
N ALA A 27 14.20 41.26 16.63
CA ALA A 27 15.16 40.29 16.16
C ALA A 27 14.41 39.25 15.29
N SER A 28 15.06 38.78 14.23
CA SER A 28 14.60 37.58 13.52
C SER A 28 15.65 36.51 13.74
N GLY A 29 15.23 35.26 13.82
CA GLY A 29 16.18 34.16 13.93
C GLY A 29 15.67 32.88 13.33
N SER A 30 16.55 31.87 13.33
CA SER A 30 16.23 30.55 12.81
C SER A 30 16.85 29.48 13.70
N VAL A 31 16.10 28.41 13.92
CA VAL A 31 16.64 27.18 14.49
C VAL A 31 17.50 26.49 13.43
N THR A 32 18.76 26.23 13.73
CA THR A 32 19.64 25.39 12.90
C THR A 32 19.46 23.92 13.31
N GLY A 33 19.06 23.09 12.35
CA GLY A 33 18.73 21.68 12.58
C GLY A 33 19.94 20.82 12.98
N ALA A 34 19.66 19.75 13.71
CA ALA A 34 20.67 18.82 14.19
C ALA A 34 21.10 17.81 13.11
N THR A 35 22.34 17.35 13.20
CA THR A 35 22.82 16.18 12.43
C THR A 35 22.37 14.92 13.18
N GLN A 36 21.65 14.01 12.51
CA GLN A 36 21.17 12.78 13.14
C GLN A 36 22.29 11.75 13.25
N THR A 37 22.46 11.15 14.43
CA THR A 37 23.00 9.79 14.51
C THR A 37 21.85 8.80 14.30
N PRO A 38 22.02 7.70 13.52
CA PRO A 38 20.90 6.88 13.05
C PRO A 38 20.00 6.34 14.18
N PHE A 39 18.76 6.81 14.24
CA PHE A 39 17.68 6.27 15.06
C PHE A 39 16.99 5.11 14.34
N ALA A 40 17.50 3.89 14.52
CA ALA A 40 16.88 2.71 13.92
C ALA A 40 16.26 1.73 14.92
N HIS A 41 16.45 1.88 16.24
CA HIS A 41 16.21 0.75 17.14
C HIS A 41 14.87 0.79 17.92
N GLU A 42 14.39 1.92 18.43
CA GLU A 42 13.47 1.86 19.58
C GLU A 42 12.01 2.32 19.34
N VAL A 43 11.65 2.82 18.15
CA VAL A 43 10.35 3.50 17.98
C VAL A 43 9.24 2.63 17.34
N THR A 44 9.52 1.39 16.90
CA THR A 44 8.56 0.60 16.10
C THR A 44 8.08 -0.71 16.74
N GLY A 45 7.96 -0.77 18.06
CA GLY A 45 7.29 -1.89 18.70
C GLY A 45 5.76 -1.79 18.58
N LYS A 46 5.12 -2.70 17.86
CA LYS A 46 3.67 -2.95 17.95
C LYS A 46 3.34 -4.35 18.52
N GLY A 47 4.36 -5.06 19.01
CA GLY A 47 4.21 -6.25 19.85
C GLY A 47 4.21 -5.89 21.34
N THR A 48 3.83 -6.83 22.20
CA THR A 48 3.72 -6.71 23.67
C THR A 48 5.03 -6.36 24.42
N GLY A 49 6.08 -5.95 23.70
CA GLY A 49 7.36 -5.47 24.21
C GLY A 49 7.83 -4.17 23.53
N ALA A 50 6.93 -3.37 22.96
CA ALA A 50 7.26 -2.01 22.54
C ALA A 50 7.81 -1.23 23.74
N ALA A 51 8.99 -0.62 23.61
CA ALA A 51 9.45 0.32 24.61
C ALA A 51 8.37 1.40 24.74
N THR A 52 7.77 1.52 25.91
CA THR A 52 6.78 2.55 26.24
C THR A 52 7.38 3.96 26.19
N ASP A 53 8.68 4.06 25.94
CA ASP A 53 9.50 5.26 25.99
C ASP A 53 10.60 5.21 24.89
N PRO A 54 10.29 5.59 23.64
CA PRO A 54 11.30 5.68 22.58
C PRO A 54 12.25 6.86 22.81
N LYS A 55 13.56 6.61 22.75
CA LYS A 55 14.59 7.62 22.98
C LYS A 55 15.07 8.28 21.69
N ALA A 56 15.48 9.54 21.81
CA ALA A 56 16.05 10.53 20.87
C ALA A 56 17.49 10.98 21.16
N ILE A 57 18.35 11.29 20.19
CA ILE A 57 19.56 12.11 20.36
C ILE A 57 19.72 13.00 19.13
N ALA A 58 19.65 14.31 19.32
CA ALA A 58 19.96 15.31 18.30
C ALA A 58 21.35 15.89 18.56
N GLN A 59 22.24 15.92 17.56
CA GLN A 59 23.55 16.56 17.69
C GLN A 59 23.64 17.89 16.94
N GLY A 60 24.23 18.91 17.57
CA GLY A 60 24.49 20.19 16.93
C GLY A 60 23.23 21.02 16.67
N PHE A 61 22.42 21.24 17.70
CA PHE A 61 21.29 22.18 17.66
C PHE A 61 21.76 23.60 17.97
N GLY A 62 21.17 24.61 17.36
CA GLY A 62 21.51 26.01 17.65
C GLY A 62 20.45 26.98 17.20
N PHE A 63 20.61 28.24 17.61
CA PHE A 63 19.74 29.33 17.19
C PHE A 63 20.56 30.49 16.63
N ASP A 64 20.25 30.87 15.39
CA ASP A 64 20.89 32.00 14.71
C ASP A 64 20.02 33.25 14.79
N VAL A 65 20.64 34.39 15.06
CA VAL A 65 20.08 35.73 14.88
C VAL A 65 20.38 36.17 13.44
N LYS A 66 19.35 36.51 12.66
CA LYS A 66 19.47 36.86 11.22
C LYS A 66 19.51 38.37 10.95
N ALA A 67 18.99 39.18 11.86
CA ALA A 67 19.09 40.63 11.80
C ALA A 67 19.71 41.16 13.10
N PRO A 68 20.71 42.05 13.03
CA PRO A 68 21.31 42.60 14.23
C PRO A 68 20.24 43.38 14.99
N ASP A 69 20.10 43.10 16.28
CA ASP A 69 19.18 43.84 17.13
C ASP A 69 19.96 44.85 17.97
N ILE A 70 19.65 46.12 17.71
CA ILE A 70 20.25 47.28 18.39
C ILE A 70 19.65 47.52 19.79
N LEU A 71 18.62 46.77 20.18
CA LEU A 71 17.87 46.98 21.42
C LEU A 71 18.35 46.10 22.58
N ILE A 72 19.03 44.99 22.29
CA ILE A 72 19.54 44.08 23.32
C ILE A 72 20.73 44.74 24.02
N GLY A 73 20.52 45.11 25.29
CA GLY A 73 21.45 45.90 26.11
C GLY A 73 21.05 47.37 26.33
N ARG A 74 19.92 47.86 25.81
CA ARG A 74 19.50 49.28 25.98
C ARG A 74 18.41 49.53 27.02
N THR A 75 17.67 48.51 27.44
CA THR A 75 16.48 48.64 28.31
C THR A 75 16.72 48.31 29.78
N SER A 76 17.80 47.57 30.10
CA SER A 76 18.16 47.24 31.48
C SER A 76 19.65 47.49 31.73
N THR A 77 20.00 47.87 32.96
CA THR A 77 21.40 48.15 33.35
C THR A 77 22.31 46.92 33.27
N SER A 78 21.77 45.70 33.18
CA SER A 78 22.55 44.46 32.98
C SER A 78 22.53 43.92 31.54
N GLY A 79 21.51 44.27 30.74
CA GLY A 79 21.39 43.79 29.36
C GLY A 79 21.04 42.30 29.19
N ASP A 80 20.77 41.60 30.30
CA ASP A 80 20.51 40.16 30.29
C ASP A 80 19.22 39.81 29.53
N ILE A 81 19.27 38.71 28.78
CA ILE A 81 18.11 38.11 28.13
C ILE A 81 17.86 36.71 28.67
N THR A 82 16.58 36.35 28.79
CA THR A 82 16.15 35.00 29.12
C THR A 82 15.65 34.30 27.87
N VAL A 83 16.26 33.16 27.54
CA VAL A 83 15.90 32.32 26.41
C VAL A 83 15.04 31.16 26.91
N PHE A 84 13.91 30.93 26.25
CA PHE A 84 13.05 29.76 26.43
C PHE A 84 13.08 28.92 25.16
N VAL A 85 13.35 27.62 25.29
CA VAL A 85 13.27 26.65 24.21
C VAL A 85 12.26 25.58 24.60
N THR A 86 11.13 25.55 23.91
CA THR A 86 10.06 24.56 24.12
C THR A 86 10.10 23.50 23.04
N PHE A 87 10.26 22.24 23.42
CA PHE A 87 10.25 21.11 22.51
C PHE A 87 8.83 20.53 22.36
N SER A 88 8.48 20.09 21.16
CA SER A 88 7.24 19.37 20.88
C SER A 88 7.51 18.07 20.14
N GLY A 89 6.74 17.03 20.46
CA GLY A 89 6.86 15.69 19.87
C GLY A 89 7.73 14.70 20.66
N ALA A 90 8.47 15.18 21.66
CA ALA A 90 9.21 14.37 22.63
C ALA A 90 9.48 15.16 23.92
N ASP A 91 9.78 14.46 25.01
CA ASP A 91 10.29 15.03 26.25
C ASP A 91 11.83 15.02 26.21
N VAL A 92 12.53 15.99 26.83
CA VAL A 92 14.00 15.96 26.87
C VAL A 92 14.43 15.13 28.08
N ALA A 93 15.19 14.07 27.83
CA ALA A 93 15.55 13.06 28.83
C ALA A 93 16.58 13.57 29.87
N THR A 94 17.47 14.46 29.44
CA THR A 94 18.54 15.01 30.29
C THR A 94 18.77 16.48 29.99
N ALA A 95 18.97 17.30 31.02
CA ALA A 95 19.29 18.72 30.86
C ALA A 95 20.54 18.89 29.96
N PRO A 96 20.43 19.59 28.83
CA PRO A 96 21.54 19.75 27.89
C PRO A 96 22.58 20.74 28.40
N THR A 97 23.83 20.57 27.97
CA THR A 97 24.85 21.61 28.08
C THR A 97 24.65 22.64 26.96
N VAL A 98 24.34 23.88 27.35
CA VAL A 98 24.22 25.02 26.42
C VAL A 98 25.56 25.73 26.34
N SER A 99 26.00 26.06 25.14
CA SER A 99 27.21 26.86 24.88
C SER A 99 26.82 28.12 24.10
N ILE A 100 27.55 29.22 24.30
CA ILE A 100 27.38 30.41 23.46
C ILE A 100 27.77 30.03 22.04
N GLY A 101 26.92 30.40 21.09
CA GLY A 101 27.19 30.16 19.69
C GLY A 101 28.25 31.12 19.18
N SER A 102 28.98 30.72 18.13
CA SER A 102 29.84 31.65 17.41
C SER A 102 28.97 32.47 16.46
N PRO A 103 28.84 33.78 16.74
CA PRO A 103 29.59 34.68 15.89
C PRO A 103 30.32 35.72 16.75
N TYR A 104 31.41 36.18 16.17
CA TYR A 104 32.20 37.34 16.57
C TYR A 104 31.33 38.52 16.98
N TRP A 105 31.13 38.74 18.29
CA TRP A 105 30.43 39.88 18.87
C TRP A 105 31.16 41.17 18.52
N GLY A 106 30.89 41.73 17.35
CA GLY A 106 31.22 43.12 16.99
C GLY A 106 32.68 43.57 17.18
N ALA A 107 33.66 42.67 17.22
CA ALA A 107 35.05 43.07 17.22
C ALA A 107 35.43 43.54 15.81
N ASP A 108 35.22 44.84 15.57
CA ASP A 108 35.99 45.56 14.59
C ASP A 108 37.48 45.45 14.98
N THR A 109 38.14 44.43 14.42
CA THR A 109 39.59 44.28 14.15
C THR A 109 40.64 44.68 15.21
N LEU A 110 40.26 45.04 16.43
CA LEU A 110 41.22 45.36 17.49
C LEU A 110 41.67 44.07 18.17
N PRO A 111 42.98 43.73 18.12
CA PRO A 111 43.53 42.55 18.77
C PRO A 111 43.58 42.79 20.28
N GLY A 112 42.43 42.60 20.94
CA GLY A 112 42.24 42.64 22.38
C GLY A 112 41.72 41.30 22.88
N THR A 113 42.03 40.98 24.13
CA THR A 113 41.95 39.68 24.81
C THR A 113 40.61 38.91 24.67
N PRO A 114 40.62 37.56 24.64
CA PRO A 114 39.43 36.68 24.54
C PRO A 114 38.38 36.76 25.68
N ASP A 115 38.50 37.71 26.61
CA ASP A 115 37.77 37.71 27.90
C ASP A 115 36.39 38.40 27.85
N ASP A 116 36.00 39.06 26.75
CA ASP A 116 34.68 39.69 26.59
C ASP A 116 33.67 38.77 25.87
N LEU A 117 33.60 37.50 26.29
CA LEU A 117 32.59 36.57 25.79
C LEU A 117 31.31 36.67 26.62
N ALA A 118 30.16 36.64 25.95
CA ALA A 118 28.88 36.47 26.61
C ALA A 118 28.93 35.24 27.56
N THR A 119 28.26 35.33 28.70
CA THR A 119 28.19 34.21 29.65
C THR A 119 26.79 33.62 29.67
N ILE A 120 26.71 32.29 29.79
CA ILE A 120 25.45 31.59 30.04
C ILE A 120 25.28 31.49 31.56
N GLY A 121 24.16 31.99 32.07
CA GLY A 121 23.81 31.85 33.48
C GLY A 121 23.28 30.46 33.80
N SER A 122 22.50 30.34 34.87
CA SER A 122 21.92 29.05 35.26
C SER A 122 20.97 28.52 34.19
N THR A 123 21.20 27.29 33.72
CA THR A 123 20.27 26.55 32.88
C THR A 123 19.25 25.83 33.76
N ASN A 124 17.98 26.21 33.65
CA ASN A 124 16.86 25.53 34.28
C ASN A 124 16.11 24.69 33.25
N PHE A 125 15.71 23.49 33.64
CA PHE A 125 15.03 22.55 32.76
C PHE A 125 13.83 21.94 33.48
N SER A 126 12.66 21.98 32.83
CA SER A 126 11.40 21.45 33.36
C SER A 126 10.53 20.88 32.23
N GLY A 127 10.40 19.56 32.19
CA GLY A 127 9.58 18.85 31.20
C GLY A 127 10.10 19.03 29.77
N ASN A 128 9.39 19.78 28.94
CA ASN A 128 9.79 20.06 27.56
C ASN A 128 10.34 21.49 27.37
N VAL A 129 10.60 22.22 28.46
CA VAL A 129 11.08 23.61 28.42
C VAL A 129 12.49 23.70 29.00
N LEU A 130 13.42 24.19 28.17
CA LEU A 130 14.76 24.62 28.56
C LEU A 130 14.77 26.14 28.70
N GLN A 131 15.28 26.64 29.82
CA GLN A 131 15.40 28.05 30.11
C GLN A 131 16.84 28.38 30.55
N PHE A 132 17.41 29.46 30.02
CA PHE A 132 18.70 29.97 30.47
C PHE A 132 18.81 31.48 30.23
N THR A 133 19.71 32.13 30.97
CA THR A 133 20.02 33.56 30.76
C THR A 133 21.30 33.71 29.95
N VAL A 134 21.33 34.71 29.09
CA VAL A 134 22.53 35.12 28.36
C VAL A 134 22.84 36.55 28.78
N SER A 135 24.02 36.75 29.35
CA SER A 135 24.55 38.07 29.68
C SER A 135 25.44 38.55 28.53
N PRO A 136 25.05 39.60 27.80
CA PRO A 136 25.88 40.13 26.72
C PRO A 136 27.18 40.73 27.29
N PRO A 137 28.25 40.80 26.48
CA PRO A 137 29.43 41.58 26.85
C PRO A 137 29.08 43.06 27.05
N ALA A 138 29.92 43.81 27.78
CA ALA A 138 29.63 45.19 28.20
C ALA A 138 29.42 46.21 27.06
N THR A 139 29.65 45.81 25.80
CA THR A 139 29.36 46.57 24.58
C THR A 139 28.00 46.19 23.96
N PRO A 140 27.16 47.16 23.56
CA PRO A 140 25.77 46.91 23.23
C PRO A 140 25.55 46.27 21.84
N GLY A 141 24.67 45.27 21.78
CA GLY A 141 24.04 44.75 20.56
C GLY A 141 24.32 43.27 20.26
N LEU A 142 23.28 42.55 19.80
CA LEU A 142 23.48 41.25 19.14
C LEU A 142 23.92 41.48 17.70
N VAL A 143 25.02 40.88 17.30
CA VAL A 143 25.40 40.75 15.88
C VAL A 143 24.72 39.53 15.26
N VAL A 144 24.65 39.52 13.91
CA VAL A 144 24.13 38.38 13.15
C VAL A 144 24.99 37.13 13.39
N GLY A 145 24.34 36.00 13.66
CA GLY A 145 24.91 34.65 13.76
C GLY A 145 24.39 33.86 14.96
N GLN A 146 25.06 32.76 15.32
CA GLN A 146 24.59 31.82 16.33
C GLN A 146 24.60 32.39 17.77
N LEU A 147 23.43 32.62 18.37
CA LEU A 147 23.29 33.09 19.74
C LEU A 147 23.72 32.01 20.76
N PHE A 148 23.27 30.78 20.54
CA PHE A 148 23.61 29.64 21.37
C PHE A 148 23.63 28.34 20.56
N SER A 149 24.35 27.35 21.07
CA SER A 149 24.38 26.00 20.55
C SER A 149 24.22 24.98 21.68
N ILE A 150 23.72 23.80 21.32
CA ILE A 150 23.60 22.64 22.18
C ILE A 150 24.26 21.47 21.43
N ALA A 151 25.33 20.93 22.02
CA ALA A 151 26.12 19.89 21.39
C ALA A 151 25.31 18.59 21.20
N ALA A 152 24.54 18.19 22.21
CA ALA A 152 23.66 17.03 22.16
C ALA A 152 22.39 17.25 22.99
N LEU A 153 21.25 16.83 22.46
CA LEU A 153 19.94 16.79 23.13
C LEU A 153 19.42 15.37 23.12
N SER A 154 19.26 14.77 24.30
CA SER A 154 18.64 13.46 24.44
C SER A 154 17.14 13.62 24.67
N PHE A 155 16.31 12.86 23.96
CA PHE A 155 14.85 12.85 24.14
C PHE A 155 14.35 11.49 24.64
N GLU A 156 13.19 11.51 25.28
CA GLU A 156 12.36 10.38 25.70
C GLU A 156 10.93 10.61 25.19
N ASN A 157 10.10 9.57 25.16
CA ASN A 157 8.74 9.64 24.57
C ASN A 157 8.69 10.21 23.15
N ALA A 158 9.73 9.98 22.33
CA ALA A 158 9.89 10.53 20.98
C ALA A 158 8.97 9.89 19.91
N LEU A 159 7.69 9.70 20.23
CA LEU A 159 6.68 9.08 19.37
C LEU A 159 6.44 9.87 18.08
N SER A 160 6.70 11.19 18.07
CA SER A 160 6.55 11.99 16.84
C SER A 160 7.58 11.69 15.76
N LEU A 161 8.63 10.91 16.08
CA LEU A 161 9.60 10.40 15.12
C LEU A 161 9.15 9.10 14.44
N GLN A 162 7.98 8.55 14.80
CA GLN A 162 7.40 7.41 14.09
C GLN A 162 7.13 7.73 12.62
N SER A 163 7.01 6.67 11.81
CA SER A 163 6.65 6.74 10.40
C SER A 163 5.41 7.62 10.19
N GLY A 164 5.57 8.74 9.48
CA GLY A 164 4.48 9.71 9.22
C GLY A 164 4.23 10.74 10.32
N GLY A 165 5.04 10.77 11.39
CA GLY A 165 4.99 11.78 12.43
C GLY A 165 5.56 13.14 12.01
N ALA A 166 5.26 14.17 12.79
CA ALA A 166 5.65 15.57 12.49
C ALA A 166 7.11 15.91 12.85
N GLY A 167 7.89 14.95 13.36
CA GLY A 167 9.23 15.21 13.89
C GLY A 167 9.22 15.85 15.28
N ILE A 168 10.41 16.18 15.80
CA ILE A 168 10.59 16.97 17.02
C ILE A 168 10.90 18.40 16.61
N ASN A 169 10.11 19.35 17.12
CA ASN A 169 10.29 20.77 16.83
C ASN A 169 10.72 21.52 18.10
N ALA A 170 11.50 22.58 17.95
CA ALA A 170 11.83 23.52 19.02
C ALA A 170 11.20 24.87 18.70
N THR A 171 10.62 25.50 19.70
CA THR A 171 10.11 26.87 19.65
C THR A 171 10.94 27.72 20.59
N VAL A 172 11.60 28.75 20.04
CA VAL A 172 12.45 29.66 20.78
C VAL A 172 11.73 30.98 21.04
N ARG A 173 11.77 31.44 22.28
CA ARG A 173 11.25 32.74 22.73
C ARG A 173 12.34 33.45 23.53
N ILE A 174 12.54 34.74 23.28
CA ILE A 174 13.54 35.55 23.99
C ILE A 174 12.84 36.75 24.62
N VAL A 175 13.12 36.97 25.91
CA VAL A 175 12.62 38.13 26.67
C VAL A 175 13.77 38.86 27.35
N ASP A 176 13.59 40.15 27.60
CA ASP A 176 14.45 40.90 28.51
C ASP A 176 14.27 40.34 29.93
N THR A 177 15.37 39.95 30.59
CA THR A 177 15.31 39.24 31.88
C THR A 177 14.65 40.07 32.99
N ASN A 178 14.80 41.39 32.94
CA ASN A 178 14.35 42.29 34.01
C ASN A 178 12.92 42.78 33.79
N THR A 179 12.56 43.06 32.54
CA THR A 179 11.25 43.65 32.18
C THR A 179 10.24 42.62 31.67
N ASN A 180 10.70 41.41 31.34
CA ASN A 180 9.91 40.34 30.71
C ASN A 180 9.23 40.76 29.39
N ILE A 181 9.73 41.82 28.76
CA ILE A 181 9.30 42.25 27.43
C ILE A 181 9.83 41.26 26.39
N GLU A 182 8.97 40.82 25.49
CA GLU A 182 9.35 39.91 24.41
C GLU A 182 10.19 40.64 23.36
N LEU A 183 11.41 40.14 23.15
CA LEU A 183 12.39 40.69 22.22
C LEU A 183 12.38 39.95 20.87
N LEU A 184 12.02 38.66 20.91
CA LEU A 184 11.83 37.80 19.75
C LEU A 184 10.53 37.00 19.91
N PRO A 185 9.56 37.14 18.98
CA PRO A 185 8.38 36.29 18.96
C PRO A 185 8.72 34.82 18.73
N ASN A 186 7.88 33.92 19.26
CA ASN A 186 8.01 32.46 19.11
C ASN A 186 8.47 32.05 17.70
N THR A 187 9.71 31.58 17.60
CA THR A 187 10.32 31.11 16.36
C THR A 187 10.48 29.60 16.44
N SER A 188 9.78 28.87 15.57
CA SER A 188 9.80 27.40 15.56
C SER A 188 10.64 26.82 14.42
N GLY A 189 11.30 25.71 14.66
CA GLY A 189 11.97 24.93 13.62
C GLY A 189 12.16 23.46 14.02
N ALA A 190 12.36 22.62 13.01
CA ALA A 190 12.59 21.19 13.20
C ALA A 190 13.97 20.95 13.83
N VAL A 191 13.99 20.22 14.95
CA VAL A 191 15.21 19.73 15.60
C VAL A 191 15.60 18.39 15.01
N LEU A 192 14.61 17.49 14.91
CA LEU A 192 14.75 16.18 14.29
C LEU A 192 13.55 15.94 13.37
N GLY A 193 13.82 15.70 12.09
CA GLY A 193 12.80 15.32 11.13
C GLY A 193 12.47 13.83 11.24
N ALA A 194 11.20 13.47 11.06
CA ALA A 194 10.79 12.10 10.75
C ALA A 194 11.16 11.78 9.28
N THR A 195 12.45 11.82 8.95
CA THR A 195 12.92 11.58 7.59
C THR A 195 13.07 10.07 7.38
N TYR A 196 12.41 9.55 6.34
CA TYR A 196 12.38 8.12 5.98
C TYR A 196 13.72 7.50 5.56
N GLY A 197 14.85 8.20 5.69
CA GLY A 197 16.15 7.73 5.21
C GLY A 197 17.26 8.02 6.20
N SER A 198 17.83 6.97 6.79
CA SER A 198 19.16 7.03 7.38
C SER A 198 20.19 6.83 6.27
N GLU A 199 20.97 7.85 5.92
CA GLU A 199 22.25 7.64 5.24
C GLU A 199 23.32 7.31 6.29
N THR A 200 24.04 6.22 6.08
CA THR A 200 25.17 5.82 6.93
C THR A 200 26.44 5.96 6.10
N THR A 201 27.30 6.91 6.45
CA THR A 201 28.64 7.05 5.86
C THR A 201 29.55 5.96 6.42
N LEU A 202 30.17 5.15 5.54
CA LEU A 202 31.10 4.09 5.93
C LEU A 202 32.54 4.64 5.99
N ASP A 203 33.19 4.51 7.15
CA ASP A 203 34.61 4.83 7.37
C ASP A 203 35.49 3.63 6.92
N PRO A 204 36.66 3.82 6.28
CA PRO A 204 37.43 2.72 5.72
C PRO A 204 38.19 1.98 6.82
N LYS A 205 37.60 0.88 7.33
CA LYS A 205 38.32 -0.10 8.16
C LYS A 205 38.63 -1.38 7.38
N THR A 206 39.79 -1.96 7.68
CA THR A 206 40.45 -3.08 6.98
C THR A 206 39.81 -4.46 7.16
N SER A 207 38.69 -4.56 7.87
CA SER A 207 37.85 -5.76 7.88
C SER A 207 36.43 -5.37 8.28
N LEU A 208 35.47 -5.55 7.36
CA LEU A 208 34.04 -5.44 7.67
C LEU A 208 33.44 -6.85 7.63
N THR A 209 33.02 -7.34 8.79
CA THR A 209 32.05 -8.43 8.84
C THR A 209 30.67 -7.77 8.74
N VAL A 210 30.04 -7.86 7.58
CA VAL A 210 28.64 -7.44 7.40
C VAL A 210 27.77 -8.63 7.74
N ASP A 211 27.06 -8.53 8.86
CA ASP A 211 26.07 -9.53 9.24
C ASP A 211 24.78 -9.26 8.47
N VAL A 212 24.66 -9.91 7.31
CA VAL A 212 23.48 -9.80 6.43
C VAL A 212 22.22 -10.43 7.03
N THR A 213 22.31 -11.10 8.19
CA THR A 213 21.15 -11.60 8.94
C THR A 213 20.57 -10.56 9.90
N ALA A 214 21.34 -9.52 10.24
CA ALA A 214 20.87 -8.38 11.03
C ALA A 214 20.01 -7.43 10.17
N PRO A 215 18.69 -7.24 10.48
CA PRO A 215 17.77 -6.46 9.64
C PRO A 215 18.16 -4.99 9.45
N SER A 216 18.94 -4.41 10.36
CA SER A 216 19.43 -3.03 10.31
C SER A 216 20.45 -2.78 9.19
N GLN A 217 21.09 -3.81 8.65
CA GLN A 217 22.14 -3.68 7.61
C GLN A 217 21.62 -3.91 6.18
N LYS A 218 20.31 -4.21 6.00
CA LYS A 218 19.71 -4.46 4.68
C LYS A 218 19.41 -3.21 3.84
N LYS A 219 19.48 -2.00 4.41
CA LYS A 219 19.18 -0.73 3.71
C LYS A 219 20.34 -0.16 2.85
N GLN A 220 21.51 -0.79 2.85
CA GLN A 220 22.71 -0.29 2.15
C GLN A 220 22.74 -0.58 0.64
N PHE A 221 21.65 -1.06 0.04
CA PHE A 221 21.57 -1.41 -1.38
C PHE A 221 20.28 -0.89 -2.02
N LEU A 222 20.17 0.43 -2.21
CA LEU A 222 19.12 1.02 -3.06
C LEU A 222 19.78 1.85 -4.15
N ASP A 223 19.45 1.53 -5.41
CA ASP A 223 19.94 2.17 -6.61
C ASP A 223 19.19 3.50 -6.84
N VAL A 224 19.91 4.61 -7.09
CA VAL A 224 19.30 5.91 -7.41
C VAL A 224 19.54 6.21 -8.90
N PRO A 225 18.50 6.38 -9.73
CA PRO A 225 18.67 6.66 -11.16
C PRO A 225 19.00 8.14 -11.42
N GLY A 226 20.10 8.43 -12.14
CA GLY A 226 20.18 9.69 -12.90
C GLY A 226 21.47 10.56 -12.90
N PHE A 227 22.67 10.08 -12.57
CA PHE A 227 23.88 10.93 -12.64
C PHE A 227 24.83 10.60 -13.81
N PRO A 228 25.41 11.63 -14.49
CA PRO A 228 26.21 11.45 -15.71
C PRO A 228 27.63 10.97 -15.42
N LEU A 229 28.09 10.08 -16.29
CA LEU A 229 29.30 9.25 -16.20
C LEU A 229 30.59 10.07 -16.36
N GLY A 230 31.35 10.21 -15.28
CA GLY A 230 32.74 10.67 -15.29
C GLY A 230 33.55 9.99 -14.18
N ASN A 231 34.40 9.03 -14.55
CA ASN A 231 35.38 8.32 -13.72
C ASN A 231 34.98 7.99 -12.27
N GLN A 232 33.91 7.20 -12.12
CA GLN A 232 33.73 6.38 -10.91
C GLN A 232 33.41 4.93 -11.30
N LYS A 233 34.05 4.00 -10.59
CA LYS A 233 33.84 2.55 -10.73
C LYS A 233 32.57 2.19 -9.95
N PHE A 234 31.55 1.71 -10.66
CA PHE A 234 30.28 1.30 -10.06
C PHE A 234 30.34 -0.10 -9.45
N ALA A 235 29.69 -0.28 -8.31
CA ALA A 235 29.30 -1.56 -7.76
C ALA A 235 27.90 -1.93 -8.30
N LYS A 236 27.84 -3.00 -9.08
CA LYS A 236 26.59 -3.69 -9.43
C LYS A 236 26.21 -4.58 -8.23
N ILE A 237 24.93 -4.59 -7.83
CA ILE A 237 24.44 -5.50 -6.78
C ILE A 237 24.86 -6.93 -7.14
N GLY A 238 25.68 -7.54 -6.28
CA GLY A 238 26.26 -8.87 -6.48
C GLY A 238 27.78 -8.97 -6.46
N LYS A 239 28.55 -7.88 -6.23
CA LYS A 239 30.00 -7.99 -6.06
C LYS A 239 30.50 -7.26 -4.81
N VAL A 240 30.74 -7.99 -3.72
CA VAL A 240 31.68 -7.54 -2.69
C VAL A 240 33.07 -7.59 -3.34
N THR A 241 33.61 -6.43 -3.69
CA THR A 241 35.05 -6.36 -4.01
C THR A 241 35.76 -6.04 -2.71
N VAL A 242 36.35 -7.05 -2.09
CA VAL A 242 37.30 -6.84 -1.00
C VAL A 242 38.56 -6.25 -1.61
N ALA A 243 39.04 -5.14 -1.05
CA ALA A 243 40.30 -4.56 -1.46
C ALA A 243 41.44 -5.56 -1.24
N GLN A 244 42.26 -5.72 -2.27
CA GLN A 244 43.49 -6.50 -2.24
C GLN A 244 44.52 -5.75 -1.38
N ALA A 245 45.11 -6.42 -0.40
CA ALA A 245 46.49 -6.12 -0.07
C ALA A 245 47.35 -6.92 -1.05
N ASP A 246 48.18 -6.21 -1.79
CA ASP A 246 49.19 -6.76 -2.69
C ASP A 246 50.10 -7.72 -1.91
N THR A 247 50.07 -9.01 -2.24
CA THR A 247 51.21 -9.95 -2.35
C THR A 247 50.72 -11.40 -2.50
N ASP A 248 51.12 -12.02 -3.61
CA ASP A 248 51.21 -13.45 -3.90
C ASP A 248 50.04 -14.42 -3.58
N SER A 249 49.29 -14.71 -4.63
CA SER A 249 48.98 -16.07 -5.10
C SER A 249 48.49 -17.14 -4.10
N VAL A 250 47.62 -16.80 -3.16
CA VAL A 250 46.83 -17.80 -2.42
C VAL A 250 45.35 -17.54 -2.63
N ALA A 251 44.65 -18.49 -3.26
CA ALA A 251 43.21 -18.49 -3.38
C ALA A 251 42.59 -18.58 -1.97
N ALA A 252 42.17 -17.44 -1.43
CA ALA A 252 41.45 -17.37 -0.17
C ALA A 252 40.02 -17.88 -0.40
N GLY A 253 39.75 -19.13 0.01
CA GLY A 253 38.39 -19.62 0.14
C GLY A 253 37.67 -18.85 1.25
N VAL A 254 36.59 -18.16 0.91
CA VAL A 254 35.66 -17.60 1.88
C VAL A 254 35.00 -18.77 2.61
N GLN A 255 35.46 -19.11 3.80
CA GLN A 255 34.74 -20.04 4.68
C GLN A 255 33.62 -19.28 5.40
N ILE A 256 32.38 -19.55 4.97
CA ILE A 256 31.18 -19.17 5.71
C ILE A 256 30.96 -20.25 6.78
N ALA A 257 31.38 -19.97 8.02
CA ALA A 257 31.08 -20.84 9.16
C ALA A 257 29.76 -20.41 9.79
N SER A 258 28.67 -21.14 9.53
CA SER A 258 27.44 -21.02 10.32
C SER A 258 27.53 -21.95 11.54
N THR A 259 27.59 -21.40 12.75
CA THR A 259 27.69 -22.19 14.00
C THR A 259 26.37 -22.41 14.72
N THR A 260 25.21 -22.19 14.08
CA THR A 260 23.92 -22.45 14.73
C THR A 260 22.96 -23.20 13.83
N GLY A 261 22.66 -24.45 14.23
CA GLY A 261 21.44 -25.17 13.85
C GLY A 261 21.51 -25.88 12.49
N SER A 262 21.43 -27.21 12.55
CA SER A 262 21.23 -28.10 11.41
C SER A 262 19.98 -27.70 10.60
N GLY A 263 20.17 -26.98 9.49
CA GLY A 263 19.08 -26.58 8.62
C GLY A 263 19.60 -25.94 7.33
N ASN A 264 19.98 -26.78 6.37
CA ASN A 264 20.19 -26.47 4.95
C ASN A 264 21.48 -25.71 4.57
N THR A 265 22.56 -26.48 4.40
CA THR A 265 23.88 -26.06 3.89
C THR A 265 23.97 -25.96 2.35
N THR A 266 22.87 -25.99 1.62
CA THR A 266 22.86 -26.09 0.14
C THR A 266 22.88 -24.76 -0.62
N ASN A 267 22.85 -23.61 0.06
CA ASN A 267 22.81 -22.29 -0.60
C ASN A 267 24.17 -21.71 -1.03
N VAL A 268 25.23 -22.52 -1.04
CA VAL A 268 26.45 -22.21 -1.78
C VAL A 268 26.80 -23.45 -2.58
N SER A 269 26.67 -23.38 -3.90
CA SER A 269 27.23 -24.41 -4.79
C SER A 269 28.68 -24.66 -4.37
N ALA A 270 28.97 -25.87 -3.87
CA ALA A 270 30.33 -26.30 -3.52
C ALA A 270 31.24 -26.47 -4.76
N LEU A 271 30.73 -26.15 -5.96
CA LEU A 271 31.49 -26.11 -7.19
C LEU A 271 31.60 -24.65 -7.67
N PRO A 272 32.82 -24.15 -7.98
CA PRO A 272 32.98 -22.85 -8.61
C PRO A 272 32.23 -22.87 -9.95
N PRO A 273 31.29 -21.95 -10.19
CA PRO A 273 30.60 -21.91 -11.46
C PRO A 273 31.60 -21.53 -12.58
N PRO A 274 31.37 -21.96 -13.83
CA PRO A 274 32.21 -21.58 -14.97
C PRO A 274 32.41 -20.06 -15.02
N VAL A 275 33.63 -19.62 -15.32
CA VAL A 275 33.99 -18.21 -15.39
C VAL A 275 33.03 -17.47 -16.32
N GLY A 276 32.18 -16.59 -15.76
CA GLY A 276 31.22 -15.78 -16.53
C GLY A 276 29.76 -15.82 -16.06
N VAL A 277 29.38 -16.75 -15.17
CA VAL A 277 28.04 -16.77 -14.55
C VAL A 277 28.08 -16.19 -13.14
N ALA A 278 27.30 -15.13 -12.91
CA ALA A 278 27.19 -14.47 -11.61
C ALA A 278 26.33 -15.32 -10.65
N SER A 279 26.91 -15.73 -9.52
CA SER A 279 26.15 -16.23 -8.38
C SER A 279 25.51 -15.04 -7.67
N ASN A 280 24.21 -14.80 -7.92
CA ASN A 280 23.46 -13.79 -7.19
C ASN A 280 23.24 -14.23 -5.74
N PHE A 281 23.32 -13.28 -4.80
CA PHE A 281 22.79 -13.46 -3.45
C PHE A 281 21.28 -13.74 -3.58
N GLN A 282 20.89 -14.98 -3.35
CA GLN A 282 19.48 -15.36 -3.27
C GLN A 282 19.03 -15.13 -1.83
N PHE A 283 18.16 -14.16 -1.61
CA PHE A 283 17.32 -14.20 -0.42
C PHE A 283 16.53 -15.49 -0.54
N ALA A 284 16.84 -16.46 0.32
CA ALA A 284 15.88 -17.51 0.58
C ALA A 284 14.63 -16.76 1.06
N ALA A 285 13.58 -16.75 0.25
CA ALA A 285 12.24 -16.58 0.79
C ALA A 285 12.16 -17.65 1.87
N ALA A 286 12.38 -17.26 3.13
CA ALA A 286 12.27 -18.20 4.23
C ALA A 286 10.89 -18.80 4.05
N GLY A 287 10.74 -20.12 4.13
CA GLY A 287 9.45 -20.80 3.95
C GLY A 287 8.37 -20.39 4.97
N ALA A 288 8.59 -19.30 5.68
CA ALA A 288 7.73 -18.64 6.64
C ALA A 288 6.80 -17.59 5.99
N ASP A 289 7.23 -16.79 5.00
CA ASP A 289 6.34 -15.79 4.39
C ASP A 289 5.18 -16.46 3.63
N LYS A 290 3.97 -15.90 3.79
CA LYS A 290 2.73 -16.46 3.23
C LYS A 290 1.91 -15.42 2.50
N ILE A 291 1.02 -15.89 1.63
CA ILE A 291 -0.09 -15.07 1.13
C ILE A 291 -1.33 -15.43 1.93
N LYS A 292 -1.93 -14.41 2.53
CA LYS A 292 -3.29 -14.44 3.01
C LYS A 292 -4.22 -14.12 1.85
N LEU A 293 -5.00 -15.12 1.43
CA LEU A 293 -6.00 -14.99 0.38
C LEU A 293 -7.39 -15.08 1.00
N THR A 294 -8.26 -14.13 0.65
CA THR A 294 -9.66 -14.09 1.06
C THR A 294 -10.55 -13.89 -0.16
N LEU A 295 -11.56 -14.72 -0.34
CA LEU A 295 -12.61 -14.57 -1.34
C LEU A 295 -13.89 -14.08 -0.67
N ASN A 296 -14.66 -13.28 -1.40
CA ASN A 296 -16.02 -12.90 -1.07
C ASN A 296 -16.96 -13.42 -2.16
N VAL A 297 -17.86 -14.32 -1.76
CA VAL A 297 -18.78 -15.10 -2.58
C VAL A 297 -20.21 -14.78 -2.12
N PRO A 298 -20.91 -13.84 -2.78
CA PRO A 298 -22.21 -13.34 -2.32
C PRO A 298 -23.27 -14.43 -2.08
N SER A 299 -23.28 -15.47 -2.90
CA SER A 299 -24.17 -16.62 -2.82
C SER A 299 -23.35 -17.91 -2.78
N PRO A 300 -22.90 -18.34 -1.58
CA PRO A 300 -21.96 -19.44 -1.43
C PRO A 300 -22.61 -20.83 -1.48
N ALA A 301 -23.95 -20.93 -1.54
CA ALA A 301 -24.69 -22.17 -1.35
C ALA A 301 -24.28 -23.32 -2.30
N ALA A 302 -23.90 -23.01 -3.54
CA ALA A 302 -23.40 -23.99 -4.50
C ALA A 302 -21.97 -24.48 -4.21
N PHE A 303 -21.22 -23.76 -3.37
CA PHE A 303 -19.81 -24.00 -3.07
C PHE A 303 -19.58 -24.36 -1.60
N THR A 304 -20.63 -24.58 -0.82
CA THR A 304 -20.50 -25.14 0.52
C THR A 304 -20.50 -26.66 0.45
N THR A 305 -19.67 -27.30 1.25
CA THR A 305 -19.75 -28.75 1.44
C THR A 305 -21.06 -29.04 2.17
N ILE A 306 -22.01 -29.63 1.46
CA ILE A 306 -23.28 -30.10 2.05
C ILE A 306 -23.18 -31.63 2.16
N PRO A 307 -23.46 -32.23 3.32
CA PRO A 307 -23.79 -33.64 3.37
C PRO A 307 -25.11 -33.81 2.62
N ALA A 308 -25.06 -34.21 1.35
CA ALA A 308 -26.28 -34.57 0.63
C ALA A 308 -26.99 -35.67 1.43
N ALA A 309 -28.28 -35.47 1.72
CA ALA A 309 -29.07 -36.44 2.48
C ALA A 309 -29.03 -37.79 1.76
N GLY A 310 -28.32 -38.76 2.34
CA GLY A 310 -28.24 -40.14 1.84
C GLY A 310 -27.02 -40.51 1.00
N THR A 311 -26.05 -39.62 0.73
CA THR A 311 -24.81 -40.01 0.03
C THR A 311 -23.59 -39.84 0.93
N THR A 312 -23.01 -40.96 1.34
CA THR A 312 -21.65 -41.04 1.87
C THR A 312 -20.71 -41.55 0.77
N PRO A 313 -19.59 -40.85 0.48
CA PRO A 313 -19.13 -39.60 1.13
C PRO A 313 -19.85 -38.35 0.59
N ALA A 314 -19.91 -37.29 1.39
CA ALA A 314 -20.34 -35.97 0.94
C ALA A 314 -19.43 -35.49 -0.20
N LYS A 315 -20.01 -34.99 -1.30
CA LYS A 315 -19.23 -34.38 -2.38
C LYS A 315 -18.60 -33.09 -1.85
N TRP A 316 -17.30 -32.93 -2.09
CA TRP A 316 -16.60 -31.72 -1.64
C TRP A 316 -17.13 -30.51 -2.41
N GLY A 317 -17.60 -29.51 -1.68
CA GLY A 317 -17.97 -28.20 -2.22
C GLY A 317 -17.08 -27.16 -1.56
N GLY A 318 -16.40 -26.33 -2.35
CA GLY A 318 -15.47 -25.35 -1.80
C GLY A 318 -14.58 -24.66 -2.82
N PHE A 319 -13.66 -23.87 -2.29
CA PHE A 319 -12.62 -23.19 -3.05
C PHE A 319 -11.25 -23.73 -2.64
N TYR A 320 -10.34 -23.80 -3.59
CA TYR A 320 -8.93 -24.07 -3.33
C TYR A 320 -8.05 -23.22 -4.24
N ALA A 321 -6.85 -22.92 -3.77
CA ALA A 321 -5.82 -22.29 -4.58
C ALA A 321 -4.75 -23.32 -4.95
N ILE A 322 -4.29 -23.31 -6.20
CA ILE A 322 -3.23 -24.18 -6.69
C ILE A 322 -2.26 -23.38 -7.54
N ASP A 323 -1.00 -23.80 -7.61
CA ASP A 323 0.02 -23.11 -8.44
C ASP A 323 -0.47 -22.95 -9.88
N SER A 324 -0.24 -21.78 -10.48
CA SER A 324 -0.70 -21.43 -11.84
C SER A 324 -0.22 -22.40 -12.93
N GLY A 325 0.89 -23.11 -12.71
CA GLY A 325 1.38 -24.16 -13.62
C GLY A 325 0.56 -25.45 -13.58
N THR A 326 -0.41 -25.55 -12.66
CA THR A 326 -1.31 -26.70 -12.51
C THR A 326 -2.75 -26.26 -12.75
N ALA A 327 -3.45 -26.95 -13.65
CA ALA A 327 -4.85 -26.66 -13.95
C ALA A 327 -5.77 -27.03 -12.77
N CYS A 328 -6.91 -26.34 -12.66
CA CYS A 328 -7.98 -26.78 -11.77
C CYS A 328 -8.42 -28.21 -12.17
N ALA A 329 -8.43 -29.11 -11.19
CA ALA A 329 -8.89 -30.49 -11.35
C ALA A 329 -10.22 -30.70 -10.62
N ASP A 330 -11.00 -31.68 -11.11
CA ASP A 330 -12.23 -32.12 -10.45
C ASP A 330 -11.90 -32.71 -9.07
N ALA A 331 -12.18 -31.96 -8.01
CA ALA A 331 -12.03 -32.43 -6.65
C ALA A 331 -13.30 -33.21 -6.26
N THR A 332 -13.29 -34.52 -6.48
CA THR A 332 -14.47 -35.35 -6.19
C THR A 332 -14.72 -35.56 -4.70
N THR A 333 -13.65 -35.59 -3.89
CA THR A 333 -13.73 -35.79 -2.42
C THR A 333 -12.67 -35.04 -1.61
N THR A 334 -11.57 -34.60 -2.23
CA THR A 334 -10.45 -33.94 -1.55
C THR A 334 -9.77 -32.93 -2.49
N VAL A 335 -9.13 -31.91 -1.92
CA VAL A 335 -8.33 -30.94 -2.69
C VAL A 335 -7.20 -31.67 -3.42
N PRO A 336 -6.97 -31.38 -4.73
CA PRO A 336 -5.90 -32.02 -5.49
C PRO A 336 -4.53 -31.84 -4.84
N ALA A 337 -3.61 -32.77 -5.11
CA ALA A 337 -2.24 -32.67 -4.62
C ALA A 337 -1.59 -31.35 -5.05
N GLY A 338 -1.00 -30.62 -4.10
CA GLY A 338 -0.43 -29.29 -4.33
C GLY A 338 -1.42 -28.12 -4.22
N GLY A 339 -2.72 -28.40 -4.12
CA GLY A 339 -3.74 -27.40 -3.81
C GLY A 339 -3.83 -27.12 -2.30
N THR A 340 -4.27 -25.91 -1.95
CA THR A 340 -4.57 -25.50 -0.58
C THR A 340 -6.03 -25.10 -0.48
N ALA A 341 -6.79 -25.76 0.40
CA ALA A 341 -8.20 -25.48 0.63
C ALA A 341 -8.39 -24.07 1.24
N LEU A 342 -9.43 -23.37 0.82
CA LEU A 342 -9.90 -22.15 1.48
C LEU A 342 -11.04 -22.52 2.44
N ALA A 343 -10.88 -22.13 3.71
CA ALA A 343 -11.88 -22.38 4.73
C ALA A 343 -12.98 -21.31 4.67
N GLN A 344 -14.24 -21.73 4.67
CA GLN A 344 -15.37 -20.83 4.84
C GLN A 344 -15.37 -20.24 6.25
N SER A 345 -15.59 -18.93 6.37
CA SER A 345 -15.69 -18.25 7.65
C SER A 345 -16.99 -18.63 8.36
N THR A 346 -16.87 -18.93 9.66
CA THR A 346 -18.02 -19.22 10.52
C THR A 346 -18.81 -17.97 10.92
N THR A 347 -18.20 -16.79 10.81
CA THR A 347 -18.82 -15.50 11.15
C THR A 347 -19.36 -14.77 9.94
N ASN A 348 -18.80 -15.03 8.75
CA ASN A 348 -19.29 -14.53 7.48
C ASN A 348 -19.31 -15.67 6.46
N PRO A 349 -20.48 -16.33 6.23
CA PRO A 349 -20.56 -17.47 5.32
C PRO A 349 -20.23 -17.12 3.87
N ASN A 350 -20.22 -15.83 3.51
CA ASN A 350 -19.83 -15.38 2.17
C ASN A 350 -18.30 -15.29 2.00
N SER A 351 -17.52 -15.47 3.06
CA SER A 351 -16.07 -15.34 3.02
C SER A 351 -15.36 -16.70 3.07
N PHE A 352 -14.39 -16.91 2.17
CA PHE A 352 -13.52 -18.09 2.14
C PHE A 352 -12.07 -17.63 2.23
N SER A 353 -11.25 -18.21 3.10
CA SER A 353 -9.88 -17.72 3.28
C SER A 353 -8.85 -18.80 3.58
N VAL A 354 -7.60 -18.48 3.29
CA VAL A 354 -6.42 -19.25 3.63
C VAL A 354 -5.31 -18.29 4.05
N LEU A 355 -4.59 -18.61 5.13
CA LEU A 355 -3.53 -17.75 5.67
C LEU A 355 -2.14 -18.16 5.18
N ASN A 356 -1.99 -19.37 4.64
CA ASN A 356 -0.69 -20.03 4.52
C ASN A 356 -0.32 -20.43 3.08
N LEU A 357 -0.71 -19.65 2.06
CA LEU A 357 -0.26 -19.95 0.69
C LEU A 357 1.24 -19.67 0.56
N PRO A 358 2.04 -20.62 0.05
CA PRO A 358 3.48 -20.44 -0.04
C PRO A 358 3.89 -19.38 -1.06
N ILE A 359 4.94 -18.61 -0.77
CA ILE A 359 5.59 -17.73 -1.75
C ILE A 359 6.84 -18.47 -2.23
N GLY A 360 6.70 -19.25 -3.30
CA GLY A 360 7.71 -20.21 -3.74
C GLY A 360 8.98 -19.61 -4.36
N ALA A 361 8.97 -18.33 -4.75
CA ALA A 361 10.11 -17.70 -5.41
C ALA A 361 10.14 -16.16 -5.25
N ILE A 362 11.34 -15.60 -5.43
CA ILE A 362 11.66 -14.16 -5.39
C ILE A 362 10.88 -13.33 -6.44
N THR A 363 10.36 -13.98 -7.48
CA THR A 363 9.57 -13.37 -8.56
C THR A 363 8.07 -13.29 -8.26
N GLY A 364 7.63 -13.72 -7.07
CA GLY A 364 6.22 -13.89 -6.74
C GLY A 364 5.69 -15.28 -7.09
N ALA A 365 4.47 -15.57 -6.65
CA ALA A 365 3.75 -16.79 -6.95
C ALA A 365 2.42 -16.44 -7.61
N ALA A 366 2.06 -17.19 -8.65
CA ALA A 366 0.78 -17.09 -9.30
C ALA A 366 -0.05 -18.33 -8.95
N TYR A 367 -1.33 -18.10 -8.62
CA TYR A 367 -2.25 -19.14 -8.19
C TYR A 367 -3.51 -19.12 -9.05
N ASN A 368 -3.94 -20.29 -9.46
CA ASN A 368 -5.29 -20.51 -9.97
C ASN A 368 -6.24 -20.65 -8.77
N ILE A 369 -7.37 -19.95 -8.81
CA ILE A 369 -8.43 -20.07 -7.80
C ILE A 369 -9.51 -20.97 -8.39
N CYS A 370 -9.65 -22.16 -7.80
CA CYS A 370 -10.54 -23.18 -8.30
C CYS A 370 -11.77 -23.29 -7.39
N ALA A 371 -12.95 -23.36 -7.99
CA ALA A 371 -14.23 -23.55 -7.31
C ALA A 371 -14.81 -24.92 -7.67
N VAL A 372 -15.36 -25.62 -6.69
CA VAL A 372 -16.02 -26.92 -6.91
C VAL A 372 -17.45 -26.84 -6.40
N ALA A 373 -18.38 -27.03 -7.33
CA ALA A 373 -19.80 -27.04 -7.02
C ALA A 373 -20.18 -28.33 -6.30
N ASN A 374 -21.02 -28.21 -5.27
CA ASN A 374 -21.54 -29.34 -4.52
C ASN A 374 -22.49 -30.23 -5.34
N GLY A 375 -22.97 -29.75 -6.49
CA GLY A 375 -23.89 -30.47 -7.38
C GLY A 375 -25.31 -30.60 -6.83
N VAL A 376 -25.66 -29.89 -5.75
CA VAL A 376 -26.99 -29.90 -5.12
C VAL A 376 -27.68 -28.55 -5.29
N SER A 377 -26.93 -27.45 -5.14
CA SER A 377 -27.46 -26.09 -5.29
C SER A 377 -27.02 -25.48 -6.61
N THR A 378 -27.90 -24.68 -7.20
CA THR A 378 -27.59 -23.91 -8.40
C THR A 378 -26.55 -22.84 -8.08
N ILE A 379 -25.56 -22.67 -8.97
CA ILE A 379 -24.58 -21.58 -8.87
C ILE A 379 -25.31 -20.31 -9.23
N ALA A 380 -25.43 -19.30 -8.37
CA ALA A 380 -26.02 -18.03 -8.79
C ALA A 380 -25.04 -17.25 -9.68
N ASN A 381 -25.55 -16.54 -10.69
CA ASN A 381 -24.76 -15.50 -11.37
C ASN A 381 -24.33 -14.46 -10.34
N GLN A 382 -23.03 -14.30 -10.17
CA GLN A 382 -22.45 -13.44 -9.15
C GLN A 382 -21.00 -13.08 -9.50
N THR A 383 -20.59 -11.90 -9.07
CA THR A 383 -19.19 -11.50 -9.08
C THR A 383 -18.52 -11.99 -7.80
N ILE A 384 -17.45 -12.78 -7.95
CA ILE A 384 -16.60 -13.16 -6.83
C ILE A 384 -15.40 -12.21 -6.78
N SER A 385 -15.13 -11.64 -5.61
CA SER A 385 -13.95 -10.81 -5.38
C SER A 385 -12.90 -11.56 -4.57
N ALA A 386 -11.63 -11.30 -4.87
CA ALA A 386 -10.48 -11.75 -4.10
C ALA A 386 -9.79 -10.57 -3.45
N THR A 387 -9.21 -10.82 -2.28
CA THR A 387 -8.25 -9.95 -1.60
C THR A 387 -7.04 -10.79 -1.23
N ALA A 388 -5.87 -10.37 -1.70
CA ALA A 388 -4.59 -11.01 -1.39
C ALA A 388 -3.70 -10.03 -0.61
N GLN A 389 -3.09 -10.53 0.45
CA GLN A 389 -2.13 -9.79 1.27
C GLN A 389 -0.92 -10.67 1.52
N ILE A 390 0.28 -10.10 1.39
CA ILE A 390 1.51 -10.77 1.82
C ILE A 390 1.57 -10.65 3.35
N ASP A 391 1.66 -11.78 4.02
CA ASP A 391 1.89 -11.92 5.45
C ASP A 391 3.39 -12.22 5.64
N LEU A 392 4.14 -11.18 5.98
CA LEU A 392 5.59 -11.26 6.15
C LEU A 392 5.89 -11.79 7.55
N THR A 393 6.63 -12.90 7.65
CA THR A 393 6.96 -13.46 8.95
C THR A 393 8.08 -12.65 9.61
N GLY A 394 7.72 -11.83 10.59
CA GLY A 394 8.66 -11.12 11.44
C GLY A 394 8.01 -10.02 12.26
N ALA A 395 8.45 -9.83 13.51
CA ALA A 395 7.88 -8.83 14.42
C ALA A 395 8.10 -7.36 13.98
N LEU A 396 8.84 -7.12 12.88
CA LEU A 396 9.28 -5.81 12.40
C LEU A 396 9.02 -5.58 10.90
N THR A 397 8.21 -6.43 10.27
CA THR A 397 7.77 -6.26 8.89
C THR A 397 6.35 -5.71 8.88
N ILE A 398 6.15 -4.59 8.19
CA ILE A 398 4.81 -4.10 7.87
C ILE A 398 4.36 -4.87 6.63
N ASP A 399 3.27 -5.61 6.75
CA ASP A 399 2.64 -6.24 5.59
C ASP A 399 2.30 -5.16 4.56
N PRO A 400 2.65 -5.35 3.27
CA PRO A 400 2.19 -4.45 2.25
C PRO A 400 0.65 -4.40 2.25
N PRO A 401 0.06 -3.27 1.83
CA PRO A 401 -1.39 -3.14 1.72
C PRO A 401 -1.98 -4.31 0.91
N ALA A 402 -3.11 -4.82 1.37
CA ALA A 402 -3.84 -5.85 0.64
C ALA A 402 -4.27 -5.31 -0.73
N VAL A 403 -4.23 -6.18 -1.74
CA VAL A 403 -4.71 -5.89 -3.09
C VAL A 403 -6.00 -6.65 -3.30
N SER A 404 -7.01 -5.97 -3.81
CA SER A 404 -8.33 -6.54 -4.07
C SER A 404 -8.73 -6.37 -5.54
N GLY A 405 -9.50 -7.32 -6.05
CA GLY A 405 -10.05 -7.28 -7.40
C GLY A 405 -11.09 -8.38 -7.62
N ASP A 406 -11.85 -8.25 -8.71
CA ASP A 406 -12.84 -9.25 -9.11
C ASP A 406 -12.18 -10.37 -9.93
N ILE A 407 -12.58 -11.62 -9.69
CA ILE A 407 -11.97 -12.83 -10.30
C ILE A 407 -12.67 -13.20 -11.63
N ALA A 408 -13.35 -12.23 -12.25
CA ALA A 408 -14.35 -12.40 -13.29
C ALA A 408 -15.70 -12.93 -12.80
N ASP A 409 -16.76 -12.58 -13.52
CA ASP A 409 -18.11 -13.04 -13.25
C ASP A 409 -18.20 -14.54 -13.48
N ILE A 410 -18.73 -15.29 -12.50
CA ILE A 410 -19.09 -16.68 -12.72
C ILE A 410 -20.40 -16.66 -13.51
N GLY A 411 -20.27 -16.51 -14.82
CA GLY A 411 -21.34 -16.80 -15.77
C GLY A 411 -21.55 -18.31 -15.87
N PHE A 412 -22.78 -18.73 -16.13
CA PHE A 412 -23.07 -20.14 -16.35
C PHE A 412 -22.44 -20.62 -17.66
N ASN A 413 -21.64 -21.68 -17.61
CA ASN A 413 -21.18 -22.40 -18.81
C ASN A 413 -22.25 -23.38 -19.27
N GLY A 414 -23.41 -22.85 -19.64
CA GLY A 414 -24.57 -23.59 -20.09
C GLY A 414 -24.42 -24.14 -21.50
N THR A 415 -25.27 -25.10 -21.88
CA THR A 415 -25.34 -25.55 -23.27
C THR A 415 -25.92 -24.43 -24.12
N VAL A 416 -25.21 -24.02 -25.18
CA VAL A 416 -25.70 -23.02 -26.15
C VAL A 416 -26.04 -23.73 -27.46
N VAL A 417 -27.25 -23.50 -27.96
CA VAL A 417 -27.74 -24.03 -29.24
C VAL A 417 -28.19 -22.89 -30.13
N ASN A 418 -27.65 -22.86 -31.35
CA ASN A 418 -28.08 -21.93 -32.37
C ASN A 418 -29.17 -22.56 -33.24
N VAL A 419 -30.28 -21.84 -33.42
CA VAL A 419 -31.33 -22.19 -34.36
C VAL A 419 -31.22 -21.26 -35.57
N ALA A 420 -30.74 -21.81 -36.68
CA ALA A 420 -30.42 -21.03 -37.87
C ALA A 420 -31.63 -20.36 -38.52
N THR A 421 -32.84 -20.90 -38.33
CA THR A 421 -34.06 -20.35 -38.91
C THR A 421 -35.27 -20.68 -38.04
N PHE A 422 -36.05 -19.65 -37.72
CA PHE A 422 -37.31 -19.76 -37.01
C PHE A 422 -38.30 -18.75 -37.61
N ASN A 423 -39.46 -19.20 -38.06
CA ASN A 423 -40.44 -18.32 -38.71
C ASN A 423 -41.05 -17.33 -37.71
N PRO A 424 -41.35 -16.09 -38.12
CA PRO A 424 -42.08 -15.15 -37.28
C PRO A 424 -43.54 -15.63 -37.09
N ALA A 425 -44.22 -15.18 -36.03
CA ALA A 425 -45.62 -15.49 -35.77
C ALA A 425 -46.54 -14.96 -36.88
N GLY A 426 -46.14 -13.88 -37.55
CA GLY A 426 -46.85 -13.32 -38.70
C GLY A 426 -46.83 -14.19 -39.96
N ASN A 427 -46.09 -15.31 -39.99
CA ASN A 427 -46.08 -16.21 -41.15
C ASN A 427 -47.38 -17.03 -41.24
N SER A 428 -48.24 -16.68 -42.20
CA SER A 428 -49.55 -17.33 -42.38
C SER A 428 -49.50 -18.75 -42.95
N THR A 429 -48.39 -19.12 -43.60
CA THR A 429 -48.26 -20.42 -44.30
C THR A 429 -47.49 -21.46 -43.51
N GLN A 430 -46.65 -21.03 -42.57
CA GLN A 430 -45.76 -21.89 -41.82
C GLN A 430 -45.65 -21.43 -40.37
N GLU A 431 -45.64 -22.38 -39.44
CA GLU A 431 -45.46 -22.14 -38.02
C GLU A 431 -44.22 -22.91 -37.52
N SER A 432 -43.31 -22.19 -36.86
CA SER A 432 -42.14 -22.82 -36.25
C SER A 432 -42.43 -23.22 -34.80
N PHE A 433 -41.88 -24.37 -34.40
CA PHE A 433 -41.90 -24.87 -33.04
C PHE A 433 -40.48 -25.09 -32.54
N LEU A 434 -40.22 -24.66 -31.32
CA LEU A 434 -38.99 -24.91 -30.60
C LEU A 434 -39.29 -25.86 -29.46
N ARG A 435 -38.66 -27.03 -29.47
CA ARG A 435 -38.71 -27.97 -28.35
C ARG A 435 -37.37 -27.98 -27.65
N ILE A 436 -37.37 -27.67 -26.36
CA ILE A 436 -36.17 -27.61 -25.53
C ILE A 436 -36.33 -28.69 -24.46
N SER A 437 -35.34 -29.57 -24.36
CA SER A 437 -35.37 -30.71 -23.45
C SER A 437 -34.17 -30.69 -22.52
N ASN A 438 -34.44 -30.89 -21.24
CA ASN A 438 -33.43 -31.02 -20.19
C ASN A 438 -33.31 -32.50 -19.81
N SER A 439 -32.35 -33.21 -20.41
CA SER A 439 -32.08 -34.60 -20.05
C SER A 439 -31.14 -34.75 -18.84
N SER A 440 -30.74 -33.64 -18.23
CA SER A 440 -29.92 -33.67 -17.02
C SER A 440 -30.76 -33.96 -15.77
N THR A 441 -30.09 -34.09 -14.63
CA THR A 441 -30.71 -34.29 -13.32
C THR A 441 -30.93 -32.98 -12.55
N ILE A 442 -30.72 -31.82 -13.19
CA ILE A 442 -30.76 -30.51 -12.54
C ILE A 442 -31.71 -29.59 -13.32
N ASP A 443 -32.65 -28.96 -12.62
CA ASP A 443 -33.49 -27.90 -13.16
C ASP A 443 -32.61 -26.70 -13.55
N GLY A 444 -32.92 -26.01 -14.64
CA GLY A 444 -32.16 -24.79 -14.94
C GLY A 444 -32.91 -23.78 -15.80
N LEU A 445 -32.43 -22.55 -15.78
CA LEU A 445 -32.98 -21.47 -16.59
C LEU A 445 -32.65 -21.72 -18.06
N VAL A 446 -33.62 -21.47 -18.92
CA VAL A 446 -33.42 -21.37 -20.36
C VAL A 446 -33.67 -19.92 -20.76
N THR A 447 -32.74 -19.36 -21.52
CA THR A 447 -32.86 -18.05 -22.14
C THR A 447 -32.85 -18.23 -23.65
N VAL A 448 -33.82 -17.61 -24.32
CA VAL A 448 -33.93 -17.54 -25.77
C VAL A 448 -33.77 -16.10 -26.20
N GLU A 449 -32.75 -15.87 -27.03
CA GLU A 449 -32.48 -14.60 -27.67
C GLU A 449 -32.69 -14.76 -29.18
N GLY A 450 -33.03 -13.67 -29.87
CA GLY A 450 -33.28 -13.68 -31.31
C GLY A 450 -32.63 -12.50 -32.02
N THR A 451 -32.14 -12.74 -33.23
CA THR A 451 -31.76 -11.71 -34.20
C THR A 451 -32.55 -11.92 -35.48
N ASP A 452 -33.24 -10.90 -35.95
CA ASP A 452 -34.07 -10.97 -37.15
C ASP A 452 -33.23 -10.96 -38.45
N ASP A 453 -33.88 -11.06 -39.62
CA ASP A 453 -33.19 -11.06 -40.92
C ASP A 453 -32.63 -9.67 -41.28
N ALA A 454 -33.13 -8.59 -40.66
CA ALA A 454 -32.57 -7.25 -40.78
C ALA A 454 -31.32 -7.05 -39.90
N GLY A 455 -31.00 -8.03 -39.04
CA GLY A 455 -29.86 -7.98 -38.12
C GLY A 455 -30.15 -7.28 -36.80
N ASN A 456 -31.41 -6.98 -36.51
CA ASN A 456 -31.82 -6.36 -35.25
C ASN A 456 -32.01 -7.44 -34.17
N PRO A 457 -31.51 -7.22 -32.94
CA PRO A 457 -31.87 -8.07 -31.82
C PRO A 457 -33.35 -7.93 -31.48
N GLY A 458 -33.94 -8.96 -30.88
CA GLY A 458 -35.26 -8.87 -30.27
C GLY A 458 -35.34 -7.71 -29.27
N THR A 459 -36.55 -7.17 -29.11
CA THR A 459 -36.84 -6.10 -28.13
C THR A 459 -36.68 -6.55 -26.68
N GLY A 460 -36.62 -7.87 -26.45
CA GLY A 460 -36.33 -8.51 -25.19
C GLY A 460 -35.88 -9.95 -25.40
N THR A 461 -35.85 -10.71 -24.31
CA THR A 461 -35.48 -12.12 -24.27
C THR A 461 -36.62 -12.94 -23.69
N VAL A 462 -36.74 -14.21 -24.08
CA VAL A 462 -37.68 -15.14 -23.46
C VAL A 462 -36.94 -16.01 -22.46
N THR A 463 -37.45 -16.10 -21.23
CA THR A 463 -36.83 -16.89 -20.16
C THR A 463 -37.84 -17.81 -19.47
N PHE A 464 -37.42 -19.00 -19.09
CA PHE A 464 -38.21 -19.93 -18.27
C PHE A 464 -37.31 -20.96 -17.58
N THR A 465 -37.73 -21.48 -16.42
CA THR A 465 -37.03 -22.60 -15.77
C THR A 465 -37.54 -23.91 -16.35
N LEU A 466 -36.63 -24.77 -16.81
CA LEU A 466 -36.93 -26.10 -17.32
C LEU A 466 -36.50 -27.16 -16.29
N PRO A 467 -37.44 -27.90 -15.67
CA PRO A 467 -37.11 -28.92 -14.69
C PRO A 467 -36.27 -30.07 -15.27
N ALA A 468 -35.57 -30.78 -14.40
CA ALA A 468 -34.80 -31.97 -14.72
C ALA A 468 -35.69 -33.06 -15.35
N GLY A 469 -35.24 -33.65 -16.45
CA GLY A 469 -35.97 -34.69 -17.19
C GLY A 469 -37.17 -34.19 -18.00
N GLU A 470 -37.46 -32.89 -18.01
CA GLU A 470 -38.63 -32.31 -18.67
C GLU A 470 -38.30 -31.71 -20.04
N SER A 471 -39.35 -31.44 -20.83
CA SER A 471 -39.23 -30.70 -22.09
C SER A 471 -40.35 -29.68 -22.25
N LEU A 472 -40.04 -28.50 -22.78
CA LEU A 472 -41.00 -27.47 -23.11
C LEU A 472 -41.05 -27.27 -24.63
N GLN A 473 -42.26 -27.22 -25.19
CA GLN A 473 -42.49 -26.87 -26.58
C GLN A 473 -43.23 -25.53 -26.70
N VAL A 474 -42.62 -24.61 -27.44
CA VAL A 474 -43.14 -23.28 -27.76
C VAL A 474 -43.24 -23.10 -29.26
N ASN A 475 -44.15 -22.26 -29.73
CA ASN A 475 -44.27 -21.89 -31.14
C ASN A 475 -43.79 -20.46 -31.42
N SER A 476 -43.82 -20.03 -32.67
CA SER A 476 -43.46 -18.67 -33.07
C SER A 476 -44.26 -17.59 -32.37
N GLY A 477 -45.56 -17.81 -32.16
CA GLY A 477 -46.43 -16.91 -31.39
C GLY A 477 -45.99 -16.75 -29.93
N ASP A 478 -45.67 -17.87 -29.27
CA ASP A 478 -45.21 -17.89 -27.88
C ASP A 478 -43.88 -17.13 -27.70
N ILE A 479 -42.96 -17.24 -28.68
CA ILE A 479 -41.64 -16.61 -28.63
C ILE A 479 -41.71 -15.09 -28.90
N GLU A 480 -42.47 -14.66 -29.92
CA GLU A 480 -42.57 -13.24 -30.27
C GLU A 480 -43.44 -12.45 -29.30
N ASN A 481 -44.52 -13.05 -28.79
CA ASN A 481 -45.50 -12.35 -27.95
C ASN A 481 -45.38 -12.68 -26.46
N GLY A 482 -44.59 -13.69 -26.10
CA GLY A 482 -44.56 -14.27 -24.76
C GLY A 482 -45.76 -15.18 -24.48
N ASN A 483 -45.62 -16.08 -23.50
CA ASN A 483 -46.73 -16.93 -23.05
C ASN A 483 -46.59 -17.34 -21.57
N ALA A 484 -47.18 -16.54 -20.69
CA ALA A 484 -47.16 -16.81 -19.25
C ALA A 484 -47.84 -18.13 -18.85
N THR A 485 -48.83 -18.62 -19.64
CA THR A 485 -49.51 -19.89 -19.34
C THR A 485 -48.59 -21.11 -19.52
N LYS A 486 -47.54 -20.96 -20.34
CA LYS A 486 -46.46 -21.95 -20.50
C LYS A 486 -45.26 -21.68 -19.59
N GLY A 487 -45.36 -20.70 -18.68
CA GLY A 487 -44.28 -20.31 -17.78
C GLY A 487 -43.20 -19.43 -18.43
N LEU A 488 -43.46 -18.88 -19.62
CA LEU A 488 -42.52 -17.96 -20.27
C LEU A 488 -42.63 -16.57 -19.66
N ALA A 489 -41.48 -15.99 -19.34
CA ALA A 489 -41.33 -14.57 -19.03
C ALA A 489 -40.63 -13.86 -20.20
N GLY A 490 -41.10 -12.66 -20.54
CA GLY A 490 -40.57 -11.88 -21.66
C GLY A 490 -41.07 -12.34 -23.04
N ALA A 491 -40.54 -11.69 -24.06
CA ALA A 491 -40.93 -11.82 -25.48
C ALA A 491 -39.83 -11.23 -26.37
N LEU A 492 -39.68 -11.72 -27.60
CA LEU A 492 -38.76 -11.10 -28.57
C LEU A 492 -39.34 -9.84 -29.23
N GLY A 493 -40.68 -9.71 -29.28
CA GLY A 493 -41.39 -8.68 -30.03
C GLY A 493 -41.47 -8.97 -31.52
N ASP A 494 -42.09 -8.07 -32.27
CA ASP A 494 -42.26 -8.18 -33.71
C ASP A 494 -40.93 -7.89 -34.43
N GLY A 495 -40.36 -8.91 -35.08
CA GLY A 495 -39.12 -8.80 -35.85
C GLY A 495 -39.34 -8.55 -37.34
N THR A 496 -38.25 -8.29 -38.07
CA THR A 496 -38.27 -8.20 -39.54
C THR A 496 -37.77 -9.49 -40.18
N GLY A 497 -38.67 -10.25 -40.81
CA GLY A 497 -38.33 -11.51 -41.48
C GLY A 497 -38.27 -12.69 -40.51
N LYS A 498 -37.38 -13.66 -40.78
CA LYS A 498 -37.17 -14.82 -39.91
C LYS A 498 -36.21 -14.48 -38.77
N TRP A 499 -36.26 -15.30 -37.74
CA TRP A 499 -35.34 -15.23 -36.61
C TRP A 499 -34.21 -16.25 -36.74
N ARG A 500 -33.04 -15.82 -36.28
CA ARG A 500 -31.96 -16.69 -35.83
C ARG A 500 -31.98 -16.66 -34.31
N LEU A 501 -32.12 -17.82 -33.66
CA LEU A 501 -32.22 -17.88 -32.21
C LEU A 501 -30.93 -18.41 -31.59
N VAL A 502 -30.58 -17.87 -30.42
CA VAL A 502 -29.59 -18.43 -29.51
C VAL A 502 -30.35 -18.92 -28.29
N VAL A 503 -30.26 -20.21 -28.01
CA VAL A 503 -30.89 -20.84 -26.85
C VAL A 503 -29.80 -21.26 -25.90
N THR A 504 -29.81 -20.69 -24.71
CA THR A 504 -28.85 -20.98 -23.65
C THR A 504 -29.57 -21.65 -22.50
N GLY A 505 -29.15 -22.85 -22.13
CA GLY A 505 -29.66 -23.57 -20.96
C GLY A 505 -28.61 -23.63 -19.88
N GLU A 506 -28.95 -23.21 -18.66
CA GLU A 506 -28.10 -23.27 -17.47
C GLU A 506 -28.02 -24.69 -16.87
N PHE A 507 -27.92 -25.70 -17.74
CA PHE A 507 -27.78 -27.12 -17.41
C PHE A 507 -27.04 -27.87 -18.54
N SER A 508 -26.51 -29.05 -18.22
CA SER A 508 -25.82 -29.90 -19.21
C SER A 508 -26.81 -30.61 -20.14
N ASP A 509 -26.32 -31.05 -21.30
CA ASP A 509 -27.06 -31.94 -22.20
C ASP A 509 -28.41 -31.37 -22.69
N MET A 510 -28.51 -30.04 -22.83
CA MET A 510 -29.71 -29.44 -23.41
C MET A 510 -29.84 -29.86 -24.88
N VAL A 511 -31.01 -30.39 -25.24
CA VAL A 511 -31.36 -30.72 -26.62
C VAL A 511 -32.42 -29.76 -27.10
N VAL A 512 -32.13 -29.09 -28.22
CA VAL A 512 -33.07 -28.19 -28.88
C VAL A 512 -33.42 -28.74 -30.25
N THR A 513 -34.71 -28.94 -30.49
CA THR A 513 -35.26 -29.33 -31.79
C THR A 513 -36.07 -28.18 -32.35
N SER A 514 -35.78 -27.81 -33.60
CA SER A 514 -36.54 -26.81 -34.35
C SER A 514 -37.37 -27.52 -35.40
N LEU A 515 -38.68 -27.30 -35.37
CA LEU A 515 -39.64 -27.92 -36.27
C LEU A 515 -40.38 -26.85 -37.05
N ASN A 516 -40.72 -27.13 -38.29
CA ASN A 516 -41.55 -26.27 -39.12
C ASN A 516 -42.79 -27.01 -39.59
N ARG A 517 -43.97 -26.49 -39.25
CA ARG A 517 -45.25 -27.00 -39.72
C ARG A 517 -45.72 -26.18 -40.91
N ASN A 518 -46.15 -26.85 -41.97
CA ASN A 518 -46.97 -26.20 -43.00
C ASN A 518 -48.41 -26.13 -42.52
N ASN A 519 -48.98 -24.93 -42.41
CA ASN A 519 -50.32 -24.73 -41.85
C ASN A 519 -51.45 -25.17 -42.79
N THR A 520 -51.15 -25.36 -44.09
CA THR A 520 -52.12 -25.80 -45.10
C THR A 520 -52.24 -27.32 -45.15
N VAL A 521 -51.10 -28.04 -45.16
CA VAL A 521 -51.08 -29.50 -45.30
C VAL A 521 -50.78 -30.25 -44.00
N GLY A 522 -50.43 -29.54 -42.92
CA GLY A 522 -50.15 -30.11 -41.61
C GLY A 522 -48.81 -30.85 -41.49
N THR A 523 -48.03 -30.95 -42.57
CA THR A 523 -46.74 -31.62 -42.58
C THR A 523 -45.75 -30.93 -41.67
N LEU A 524 -45.05 -31.72 -40.85
CA LEU A 524 -44.02 -31.24 -39.92
C LEU A 524 -42.64 -31.65 -40.45
N THR A 525 -41.74 -30.69 -40.56
CA THR A 525 -40.36 -30.90 -41.00
C THR A 525 -39.41 -30.53 -39.87
N ASP A 526 -38.45 -31.40 -39.56
CA ASP A 526 -37.35 -31.07 -38.66
C ASP A 526 -36.33 -30.21 -39.42
N ILE A 527 -36.04 -29.04 -38.86
CA ILE A 527 -35.08 -28.06 -39.40
C ILE A 527 -33.95 -27.77 -38.40
N SER A 528 -33.78 -28.63 -37.40
CA SER A 528 -32.65 -28.55 -36.48
C SER A 528 -31.33 -28.72 -37.24
N SER A 529 -30.36 -27.86 -36.93
CA SER A 529 -28.99 -28.07 -37.39
C SER A 529 -28.33 -29.13 -36.53
N THR A 530 -27.69 -30.13 -37.14
CA THR A 530 -26.95 -31.21 -36.45
C THR A 530 -25.63 -30.74 -35.80
N SER A 531 -25.34 -29.44 -35.77
CA SER A 531 -24.08 -28.88 -35.28
C SER A 531 -24.13 -28.50 -33.80
N ASN A 532 -24.28 -29.46 -32.90
CA ASN A 532 -24.07 -29.22 -31.46
C ASN A 532 -23.08 -30.24 -30.88
N LYS A 533 -21.80 -29.97 -31.09
CA LYS A 533 -20.74 -30.24 -30.12
C LYS A 533 -19.68 -29.15 -30.20
N ASN A 534 -20.06 -27.90 -29.92
CA ASN A 534 -19.10 -27.04 -29.25
C ASN A 534 -19.31 -27.26 -27.76
N SER A 535 -18.71 -28.34 -27.24
CA SER A 535 -18.27 -28.34 -25.86
C SER A 535 -17.27 -27.19 -25.75
N GLY A 536 -17.75 -26.02 -25.35
CA GLY A 536 -16.93 -24.86 -25.03
C GLY A 536 -16.06 -25.19 -23.83
N SER A 537 -15.02 -25.99 -24.07
CA SER A 537 -13.82 -26.01 -23.26
C SER A 537 -13.14 -24.68 -23.52
N ASN A 538 -13.39 -23.72 -22.63
CA ASN A 538 -12.42 -22.73 -22.13
C ASN A 538 -13.15 -21.64 -21.35
N VAL A 539 -13.06 -21.71 -20.02
CA VAL A 539 -12.45 -20.65 -19.23
C VAL A 539 -11.59 -21.37 -18.17
N GLN A 540 -10.27 -21.23 -18.30
CA GLN A 540 -9.30 -21.47 -17.23
C GLN A 540 -9.28 -20.28 -16.28
#